data_AF-A0A6N7EKJ5-F1
#
_entry.id   AF-A0A6N7EKJ5-F1
#
_cell.length_a   1.000
_cell.length_b   1.000
_cell.length_c   1.000
_cell.angle_alpha   90.00
_cell.angle_beta   90.00
_cell.angle_gamma   90.00
#
_symmetry.space_group_name_H-M   'P 1'
#
loop_
_entity.id
_entity.type
_entity.pdbx_description
1 polymer ?
#
loop_
_entity_poly.entity_id
_entity_poly.type
_entity_poly.pdbx_seq_one_letter_code
_entity_poly.pdbx_strand_id
1 'polypeptide(L)'
;MTSPEQYSAYDASNPATAPEDLARIAEHRGDLRALVAGNPGTPPEVLRWLGSLGDVAVDSALRRRDSGGFAAPSGSPGPAGSAGSAPAAGAPWGRPVGGPP
;
A
#
# COMPACT_ATOMS: atom_id res chain seq x y z
N MET A 1 1.17 24.25 -2.82
CA MET A 1 -0.04 23.42 -2.68
C MET A 1 -0.11 22.52 -3.91
N THR A 2 0.45 21.32 -3.83
CA THR A 2 0.41 20.35 -4.93
C THR A 2 -0.94 19.67 -4.88
N SER A 3 -1.81 19.96 -5.85
CA SER A 3 -3.12 19.33 -5.94
C SER A 3 -2.97 17.82 -6.20
N PRO A 4 -3.84 16.96 -5.65
CA PRO A 4 -3.73 15.50 -5.83
C PRO A 4 -3.80 15.04 -7.29
N GLU A 5 -4.37 15.85 -8.17
CA GLU A 5 -4.42 15.67 -9.62
C GLU A 5 -3.03 15.76 -10.29
N GLN A 6 -2.08 16.47 -9.66
CA GLN A 6 -0.73 16.68 -10.19
C GLN A 6 0.16 15.45 -10.01
N TYR A 7 -0.20 14.52 -9.13
CA TYR A 7 0.59 13.31 -8.93
C TYR A 7 0.46 12.39 -10.14
N SER A 8 1.60 12.07 -10.73
CA SER A 8 1.73 11.18 -11.87
C SER A 8 2.09 9.76 -11.43
N ALA A 9 1.95 8.82 -12.36
CA ALA A 9 2.46 7.45 -12.20
C ALA A 9 3.97 7.43 -11.90
N TYR A 10 4.70 8.42 -12.40
CA TYR A 10 6.11 8.63 -12.07
C TYR A 10 6.31 8.88 -10.57
N ASP A 11 5.57 9.81 -9.97
CA ASP A 11 5.69 10.13 -8.54
C ASP A 11 5.33 8.93 -7.67
N ALA A 12 4.31 8.17 -8.07
CA ALA A 12 3.86 6.95 -7.38
C ALA A 12 4.92 5.85 -7.35
N SER A 13 5.70 5.70 -8.42
CA SER A 13 6.76 4.69 -8.53
C SER A 13 8.16 5.22 -8.16
N ASN A 14 8.30 6.51 -7.90
CA ASN A 14 9.59 7.14 -7.63
C ASN A 14 9.96 7.02 -6.13
N PRO A 15 11.09 6.39 -5.79
CA PRO A 15 11.53 6.26 -4.40
C PRO A 15 12.02 7.56 -3.77
N ALA A 16 12.29 8.60 -4.59
CA ALA A 16 12.64 9.93 -4.10
C ALA A 16 11.42 10.77 -3.70
N THR A 17 10.20 10.30 -3.99
CA THR A 17 8.96 10.97 -3.56
C THR A 17 8.81 10.88 -2.05
N ALA A 18 8.35 11.97 -1.43
CA ALA A 18 8.12 11.99 0.01
C ALA A 18 7.09 10.93 0.42
N PRO A 19 7.28 10.24 1.56
CA PRO A 19 6.35 9.22 2.04
C PRO A 19 4.94 9.79 2.29
N GLU A 20 4.83 11.05 2.74
CA GLU A 20 3.52 11.68 2.91
C GLU A 20 2.78 11.88 1.58
N ASP A 21 3.51 12.21 0.51
CA ASP A 21 2.92 12.38 -0.83
C ASP A 21 2.55 11.02 -1.44
N LEU A 22 3.38 9.98 -1.26
CA LEU A 22 3.03 8.60 -1.65
C LEU A 22 1.75 8.13 -0.97
N ALA A 23 1.58 8.46 0.32
CA ALA A 23 0.37 8.13 1.04
C ALA A 23 -0.85 8.87 0.48
N ARG A 24 -0.75 10.19 0.23
CA ARG A 24 -1.81 10.98 -0.45
C ARG A 24 -2.16 10.45 -1.83
N ILE A 25 -1.18 10.01 -2.61
CA ILE A 25 -1.40 9.37 -3.91
C ILE A 25 -2.22 8.10 -3.71
N ALA A 26 -1.82 7.24 -2.77
CA ALA A 26 -2.54 6.02 -2.47
C ALA A 26 -3.98 6.32 -2.01
N GLU A 27 -4.22 7.41 -1.29
CA GLU A 27 -5.56 7.82 -0.89
C GLU A 27 -6.44 8.24 -2.07
N HIS A 28 -5.97 9.25 -2.81
CA HIS A 28 -6.76 9.99 -3.79
C HIS A 28 -6.76 9.33 -5.17
N ARG A 29 -5.71 8.56 -5.50
CA ARG A 29 -5.49 7.95 -6.82
C ARG A 29 -5.51 6.43 -6.67
N GLY A 30 -6.73 5.86 -6.63
CA GLY A 30 -6.94 4.41 -6.63
C GLY A 30 -6.18 3.70 -7.75
N ASP A 31 -6.15 4.30 -8.94
CA ASP A 31 -5.47 3.78 -10.12
C ASP A 31 -3.94 3.67 -9.96
N LEU A 32 -3.35 4.45 -9.05
CA LEU A 32 -1.90 4.48 -8.81
C LEU A 32 -1.47 3.66 -7.58
N ARG A 33 -2.42 3.12 -6.80
CA ARG A 33 -2.12 2.33 -5.58
C ARG A 33 -1.18 1.17 -5.83
N ALA A 34 -1.32 0.48 -6.97
CA ALA A 34 -0.45 -0.64 -7.34
C ALA A 34 1.01 -0.19 -7.57
N LEU A 35 1.21 1.01 -8.13
CA LEU A 35 2.54 1.59 -8.30
C LEU A 35 3.14 2.00 -6.96
N VAL A 36 2.35 2.63 -6.09
CA VAL A 36 2.77 2.99 -4.73
C VAL A 36 3.16 1.74 -3.94
N ALA A 37 2.38 0.66 -4.03
CA ALA A 37 2.69 -0.61 -3.36
C ALA A 37 4.02 -1.22 -3.80
N GLY A 38 4.34 -1.14 -5.09
CA GLY A 38 5.60 -1.60 -5.65
C GLY A 38 6.80 -0.70 -5.37
N ASN A 39 6.59 0.53 -4.92
CA ASN A 39 7.65 1.51 -4.71
C ASN A 39 8.43 1.23 -3.41
N PRO A 40 9.77 1.07 -3.46
CA PRO A 40 10.59 0.83 -2.27
C PRO A 40 10.61 2.01 -1.29
N GLY A 41 10.30 3.23 -1.74
CA GLY A 41 10.13 4.42 -0.89
C GLY A 41 8.80 4.46 -0.13
N THR A 42 7.86 3.56 -0.45
CA THR A 42 6.59 3.50 0.26
C THR A 42 6.76 2.89 1.64
N PRO A 43 6.32 3.59 2.69
CA PRO A 43 6.49 3.15 4.06
C PRO A 43 5.51 2.02 4.42
N PRO A 44 5.89 1.16 5.39
CA PRO A 44 5.19 -0.10 5.65
C PRO A 44 3.75 0.08 6.16
N GLU A 45 3.41 1.20 6.82
CA GLU A 45 2.04 1.48 7.24
C GLU A 45 1.10 1.70 6.05
N VAL A 46 1.58 2.36 4.98
CA VAL A 46 0.82 2.56 3.74
C VAL A 46 0.63 1.22 3.03
N LEU A 47 1.67 0.38 2.97
CA LEU A 47 1.58 -0.97 2.38
C LEU A 47 0.56 -1.85 3.11
N ARG A 48 0.54 -1.79 4.44
CA ARG A 48 -0.42 -2.54 5.25
C ARG A 48 -1.86 -2.08 4.98
N TRP A 49 -2.08 -0.77 4.92
CA TRP A 49 -3.39 -0.23 4.55
C TRP A 49 -3.79 -0.65 3.14
N LEU A 50 -2.88 -0.53 2.17
CA LEU A 50 -3.07 -0.95 0.79
C LEU A 50 -3.44 -2.43 0.66
N GLY A 51 -2.76 -3.32 1.38
CA GLY A 51 -3.08 -4.75 1.43
C GLY A 51 -4.45 -5.03 2.08
N SER A 52 -4.88 -4.19 3.03
CA SER A 52 -6.20 -4.30 3.66
C SER A 52 -7.36 -3.94 2.73
N LEU A 53 -7.10 -3.27 1.61
CA LEU A 53 -8.14 -2.92 0.62
C LEU A 53 -8.62 -4.14 -0.17
N GLY A 54 -7.82 -5.21 -0.24
CA GLY A 54 -8.13 -6.41 -1.02
C GLY A 54 -7.98 -6.24 -2.54
N ASP A 55 -7.17 -5.27 -2.97
CA ASP A 55 -6.98 -4.94 -4.38
C ASP A 55 -5.94 -5.87 -5.03
N VAL A 56 -6.32 -6.62 -6.08
CA VAL A 56 -5.45 -7.64 -6.69
C VAL A 56 -4.19 -7.02 -7.30
N ALA A 57 -4.32 -5.83 -7.89
CA ALA A 57 -3.18 -5.13 -8.48
C ALA A 57 -2.15 -4.72 -7.42
N VAL A 58 -2.64 -4.26 -6.26
CA VAL A 58 -1.82 -3.90 -5.09
C VAL A 58 -1.15 -5.14 -4.49
N ASP A 59 -1.91 -6.21 -4.23
CA ASP A 59 -1.37 -7.46 -3.68
C ASP A 59 -0.26 -8.02 -4.57
N SER A 60 -0.47 -8.03 -5.88
CA SER A 60 0.55 -8.48 -6.84
C SER A 60 1.83 -7.65 -6.78
N ALA A 61 1.73 -6.34 -6.55
CA ALA A 61 2.88 -5.45 -6.42
C ALA A 61 3.60 -5.65 -5.08
N LEU A 62 2.86 -5.80 -3.98
CA LEU A 62 3.41 -6.12 -2.66
C LEU A 62 4.18 -7.45 -2.70
N ARG A 63 3.60 -8.49 -3.31
CA ARG A 63 4.23 -9.80 -3.45
C ARG A 63 5.51 -9.77 -4.29
N ARG A 64 5.54 -8.98 -5.37
CA ARG A 64 6.78 -8.78 -6.15
C ARG A 64 7.86 -8.11 -5.32
N ARG A 65 7.51 -7.14 -4.46
CA ARG A 65 8.46 -6.43 -3.60
C ARG A 65 9.03 -7.32 -2.49
N ASP A 66 8.17 -8.09 -1.82
CA ASP A 66 8.57 -9.01 -0.74
C ASP A 66 9.65 -10.01 -1.21
N SER A 67 9.56 -10.47 -2.46
CA SER A 67 10.53 -11.40 -3.06
C SER A 67 11.95 -10.84 -3.24
N GLY A 68 12.15 -9.52 -3.16
CA GLY A 68 13.45 -8.87 -3.31
C GLY A 68 14.01 -8.23 -2.03
N GLY A 69 13.26 -8.22 -0.94
CA GLY A 69 13.59 -7.45 0.27
C GLY A 69 14.46 -8.19 1.30
N PHE A 70 14.59 -9.51 1.22
CA PHE A 70 15.37 -10.28 2.19
C PHE A 70 15.69 -11.69 1.68
N ALA A 71 16.88 -11.91 1.09
CA ALA A 71 17.45 -13.27 0.99
C ALA A 71 18.19 -13.56 2.33
N ALA A 72 17.71 -14.38 3.29
CA ALA A 72 17.49 -15.86 3.39
C ALA A 72 18.58 -16.52 4.30
N PRO A 73 18.40 -17.68 5.02
CA PRO A 73 17.57 -18.84 4.63
C PRO A 73 16.79 -19.66 5.72
N SER A 74 15.91 -20.51 5.17
CA SER A 74 15.49 -21.84 5.62
C SER A 74 14.27 -21.96 6.55
N GLY A 75 13.15 -22.35 5.94
CA GLY A 75 11.97 -22.86 6.63
C GLY A 75 10.70 -22.70 5.83
N SER A 76 10.49 -23.52 4.79
CA SER A 76 9.11 -23.83 4.39
C SER A 76 8.44 -24.59 5.54
N PRO A 77 7.18 -24.28 5.87
CA PRO A 77 6.05 -24.92 5.17
C PRO A 77 5.00 -23.88 4.75
N GLY A 78 4.42 -23.94 3.56
CA GLY A 78 3.26 -24.80 3.25
C GLY A 78 2.01 -23.90 3.01
N PRO A 79 1.04 -24.29 2.18
CA PRO A 79 -0.13 -23.46 1.90
C PRO A 79 -1.23 -23.67 2.96
N ALA A 80 -1.53 -22.63 3.75
CA ALA A 80 -2.75 -22.47 4.53
C ALA A 80 -2.83 -20.97 4.89
N GLY A 81 -3.84 -20.23 4.46
CA GLY A 81 -5.17 -20.30 5.04
C GLY A 81 -5.30 -19.23 6.12
N SER A 82 -6.13 -18.22 5.86
CA SER A 82 -6.64 -17.22 6.80
C SER A 82 -5.64 -16.51 7.72
N ALA A 83 -5.25 -15.29 7.36
CA ALA A 83 -4.99 -14.24 8.34
C ALA A 83 -6.18 -13.26 8.31
N GLY A 84 -7.26 -13.68 8.98
CA GLY A 84 -8.27 -12.75 9.44
C GLY A 84 -7.69 -11.84 10.54
N SER A 85 -8.17 -10.60 10.53
CA SER A 85 -8.12 -9.62 11.61
C SER A 85 -6.74 -9.10 12.04
N ALA A 86 -6.33 -7.99 11.40
CA ALA A 86 -5.64 -6.93 12.15
C ALA A 86 -6.71 -5.90 12.58
N PRO A 87 -6.78 -5.50 13.86
CA PRO A 87 -7.57 -4.32 14.22
C PRO A 87 -6.92 -3.13 13.51
N ALA A 88 -7.67 -2.51 12.60
CA ALA A 88 -7.30 -1.26 11.94
C ALA A 88 -7.22 -0.14 12.98
N ALA A 89 -6.16 -0.15 13.78
CA ALA A 89 -5.86 0.91 14.73
C ALA A 89 -5.25 2.09 13.94
N GLY A 90 -6.14 2.98 13.50
CA GLY A 90 -5.82 4.40 13.34
C GLY A 90 -4.86 4.76 12.21
N ALA A 91 -4.98 4.17 11.02
CA ALA A 91 -4.45 4.84 9.84
C ALA A 91 -5.28 6.11 9.59
N PRO A 92 -4.67 7.31 9.41
CA PRO A 92 -5.41 8.55 9.13
C PRO A 92 -6.21 8.49 7.81
N TRP A 93 -5.95 7.45 7.02
CA TRP A 93 -6.40 7.22 5.65
C TRP A 93 -7.73 6.44 5.55
N GLY A 94 -8.36 6.13 6.68
CA GLY A 94 -9.62 5.40 6.77
C GLY A 94 -10.64 6.12 7.66
N ARG A 95 -11.27 7.18 7.15
CA ARG A 95 -12.47 7.74 7.80
C ARG A 95 -13.72 7.03 7.25
N PRO A 96 -14.66 6.58 8.10
CA PRO A 96 -15.96 6.15 7.63
C PRO A 96 -16.76 7.37 7.15
N VAL A 97 -17.01 7.45 5.83
CA VAL A 97 -18.08 8.28 5.28
C VAL A 97 -19.39 7.50 5.45
N GLY A 98 -20.04 7.66 6.60
CA GLY A 98 -21.27 6.91 6.86
C GLY A 98 -21.80 7.07 8.27
N GLY A 99 -22.30 8.26 8.60
CA GLY A 99 -23.31 8.40 9.64
C GLY A 99 -24.66 8.61 8.96
N PRO A 100 -25.68 7.74 9.18
CA PRO A 100 -27.05 8.03 8.79
C PRO A 100 -27.90 8.44 10.02
N PRO A 101 -29.10 8.99 9.77
CA PRO A 101 -29.43 10.41 9.62
C PRO A 101 -29.56 11.20 10.94
#